data_AF-A0AAV4USB4-F1
#
_entry.id   AF-A0AAV4USB4-F1
#
_cell.length_a   1.000
_cell.length_b   1.000
_cell.length_c   1.000
_cell.angle_alpha   90.00
_cell.angle_beta   90.00
_cell.angle_gamma   90.00
#
_symmetry.space_group_name_H-M   'P 1'
#
loop_
_entity.id
_entity.type
_entity.pdbx_description
1 polymer ?
#
loop_
_entity_poly.entity_id
_entity_poly.type
_entity_poly.pdbx_seq_one_letter_code
_entity_poly.pdbx_strand_id
1 'polypeptide(L)' 'MNGQVGGAFVSFTNHTETFNKSFRLSDNATVYSAELFAIKLAIMHAIEHHLPVANIIYDSRSVLLAV' A
#
# COMPACT_ATOMS: atom_id res chain seq x y z
N MET A 1 14.98 7.33 -16.02
CA MET A 1 14.40 6.15 -15.33
C MET A 1 15.38 5.77 -14.24
N ASN A 2 15.18 6.22 -13.00
CA ASN A 2 16.22 6.20 -11.96
C ASN A 2 16.27 4.89 -11.15
N GLY A 3 15.71 3.77 -11.66
CA GLY A 3 15.70 2.49 -10.95
C GLY A 3 14.88 2.45 -9.64
N GLN A 4 14.25 3.55 -9.26
CA GLN A 4 13.48 3.68 -8.02
C GLN A 4 12.31 2.69 -7.96
N VAL A 5 12.31 1.88 -6.91
CA VAL A 5 11.17 1.05 -6.55
C VAL A 5 10.00 1.93 -6.09
N GLY A 6 8.80 1.43 -6.27
CA GLY A 6 7.59 2.11 -5.87
C GLY A 6 6.44 1.14 -5.81
N GLY A 7 5.28 1.66 -5.44
CA GLY A 7 4.07 0.87 -5.34
C GLY A 7 2.85 1.76 -5.56
N ALA A 8 1.70 1.13 -5.45
CA ALA A 8 0.42 1.80 -5.45
C ALA A 8 -0.43 1.31 -4.28
N PHE A 9 -1.23 2.21 -3.74
CA PHE A 9 -2.30 1.89 -2.82
C PHE A 9 -3.62 2.34 -3.46
N VAL A 10 -4.59 1.43 -3.51
CA VAL A 10 -5.93 1.67 -4.06
C VAL A 10 -6.96 1.21 -3.04
N SER A 11 -7.97 2.04 -2.81
CA SER A 11 -9.09 1.75 -1.91
C SER A 11 -10.36 1.52 -2.73
N PHE A 12 -11.11 0.50 -2.36
CA PHE A 12 -12.40 0.17 -2.95
C PHE A 12 -13.49 0.17 -1.89
N THR A 13 -14.65 0.74 -2.22
CA THR A 13 -15.87 0.65 -1.40
C THR A 13 -17.03 0.26 -2.31
N ASN A 14 -17.76 -0.80 -1.98
CA ASN A 14 -18.85 -1.33 -2.81
C ASN A 14 -18.44 -1.51 -4.29
N HIS A 15 -17.29 -2.16 -4.51
CA HIS A 15 -16.70 -2.40 -5.84
C HIS A 15 -16.36 -1.13 -6.65
N THR A 16 -16.41 0.04 -6.03
CA THR A 16 -16.04 1.32 -6.65
C THR A 16 -14.70 1.78 -6.10
N GLU A 17 -13.78 2.16 -6.98
CA GLU A 17 -12.50 2.79 -6.58
C GLU A 17 -12.80 4.16 -5.95
N THR A 18 -12.37 4.36 -4.70
CA THR A 18 -12.60 5.61 -3.96
C THR A 18 -11.33 6.41 -3.75
N PHE A 19 -10.16 5.75 -3.81
CA PHE A 19 -8.87 6.40 -3.64
C PHE A 19 -7.77 5.63 -4.38
N ASN A 20 -6.82 6.37 -4.95
CA ASN A 20 -5.67 5.83 -5.64
C ASN A 20 -4.45 6.70 -5.42
N LYS A 21 -3.34 6.08 -5.02
CA LYS A 21 -2.07 6.75 -4.83
C LYS A 21 -0.92 5.86 -5.26
N SER A 22 -0.23 6.28 -6.32
CA SER A 22 1.10 5.76 -6.67
C SER A 22 2.19 6.53 -5.93
N PHE A 23 3.27 5.85 -5.55
CA PHE A 23 4.44 6.48 -4.94
C PHE A 23 5.74 5.86 -5.46
N ARG A 24 6.83 6.59 -5.29
CA ARG A 24 8.20 6.12 -5.51
C ARG A 24 9.00 6.32 -4.22
N LEU A 25 9.85 5.36 -3.91
CA LEU A 25 10.76 5.44 -2.77
C LEU A 25 12.15 5.91 -3.23
N SER A 26 13.02 6.19 -2.26
CA SER A 26 14.41 6.58 -2.52
C SER A 26 15.20 5.48 -3.24
N ASP A 27 16.32 5.86 -3.85
CA ASP A 27 17.13 5.00 -4.73
C ASP A 27 17.65 3.70 -4.08
N ASN A 28 17.66 3.63 -2.74
CA ASN A 28 18.12 2.46 -1.97
C ASN A 28 16.97 1.62 -1.37
N ALA A 29 15.72 1.94 -1.69
CA ALA A 29 14.59 1.18 -1.20
C ALA A 29 14.45 -0.16 -1.94
N THR A 30 13.95 -1.17 -1.24
CA THR A 30 13.69 -2.49 -1.81
C THR A 30 12.23 -2.64 -2.22
N VAL A 31 11.91 -3.63 -3.07
CA VAL A 31 10.52 -3.98 -3.37
C VAL A 31 9.76 -4.28 -2.07
N TYR A 32 10.36 -5.05 -1.15
CA TYR A 32 9.78 -5.30 0.18
C TYR A 32 9.45 -4.00 0.94
N SER A 33 10.32 -3.00 0.88
CA SER A 33 10.07 -1.68 1.50
C SER A 33 8.90 -0.94 0.85
N ALA A 34 8.76 -1.04 -0.48
CA ALA A 34 7.62 -0.46 -1.19
C ALA A 34 6.30 -1.13 -0.78
N GLU A 35 6.28 -2.46 -0.72
CA GLU A 35 5.10 -3.20 -0.30
C GLU A 35 4.70 -2.90 1.14
N LEU A 36 5.65 -2.90 2.08
CA LEU A 36 5.39 -2.55 3.48
C LEU A 36 4.88 -1.10 3.61
N PHE A 37 5.41 -0.19 2.80
CA PHE A 37 4.94 1.19 2.76
C PHE A 37 3.51 1.31 2.21
N ALA A 38 3.13 0.52 1.20
CA ALA A 38 1.76 0.47 0.68
C ALA A 38 0.77 -0.01 1.75
N ILE A 39 1.12 -1.06 2.53
CA ILE A 39 0.30 -1.52 3.66
C ILE A 39 0.17 -0.43 4.73
N LYS A 40 1.27 0.25 5.07
CA LYS A 40 1.23 1.38 6.02
C LYS A 40 0.27 2.46 5.54
N LEU A 41 0.29 2.82 4.26
CA LEU A 41 -0.65 3.79 3.68
C LEU A 41 -2.09 3.30 3.77
N ALA A 42 -2.36 2.03 3.52
CA ALA A 42 -3.69 1.44 3.65
C ALA A 42 -4.23 1.52 5.09
N ILE A 43 -3.39 1.21 6.09
CA ILE A 43 -3.75 1.31 7.51
C ILE A 43 -4.02 2.77 7.90
N MET A 44 -3.14 3.70 7.51
CA MET A 44 -3.33 5.12 7.78
C MET A 44 -4.64 5.63 7.17
N HIS A 45 -4.92 5.26 5.92
CA HIS A 45 -6.17 5.60 5.26
C HIS A 45 -7.38 5.03 6.01
N ALA A 46 -7.33 3.78 6.46
CA ALA A 46 -8.41 3.19 7.26
C ALA A 46 -8.66 3.95 8.57
N ILE A 47 -7.58 4.37 9.26
CA ILE A 47 -7.67 5.16 10.49
C ILE A 47 -8.26 6.55 10.21
N GLU A 48 -7.73 7.27 9.22
CA GLU A 48 -8.15 8.63 8.84
C GLU A 48 -9.62 8.69 8.40
N HIS A 49 -10.11 7.64 7.75
CA HIS A 49 -11.49 7.55 7.27
C HIS A 49 -12.42 6.79 8.22
N HIS A 50 -11.96 6.47 9.43
CA HIS A 50 -12.73 5.75 10.45
C HIS A 50 -13.38 4.45 9.92
N LEU A 51 -12.64 3.68 9.11
CA LEU A 51 -13.10 2.40 8.57
C LEU A 51 -12.90 1.31 9.64
N PRO A 52 -13.97 0.84 10.32
CA PRO A 52 -13.83 -0.07 11.46
C PRO A 52 -13.38 -1.48 11.05
N VAL A 53 -13.63 -1.85 9.78
CA VAL A 53 -13.22 -3.12 9.19
C VAL A 53 -12.74 -2.82 7.77
N ALA A 54 -11.48 -3.14 7.49
CA ALA A 54 -10.88 -3.03 6.16
C ALA A 54 -10.07 -4.30 5.87
N ASN A 55 -10.33 -4.91 4.71
CA ASN A 55 -9.52 -6.02 4.23
C ASN A 55 -8.35 -5.45 3.44
N ILE A 56 -7.12 -5.64 3.93
CA ILE A 56 -5.91 -5.27 3.20
C ILE A 56 -5.52 -6.44 2.31
N ILE A 57 -5.58 -6.23 1.00
CA ILE A 57 -5.17 -7.22 -0.01
C ILE A 57 -3.85 -6.75 -0.60
N TYR A 58 -2.89 -7.66 -0.70
CA TYR A 58 -1.57 -7.41 -1.25
C TYR A 58 -1.17 -8.57 -2.17
N ASP A 59 -0.37 -8.28 -3.20
CA ASP A 59 0.08 -9.25 -4.21
C ASP A 59 1.43 -9.90 -3.86
N SER A 60 2.10 -9.40 -2.83
CA SER A 60 3.44 -9.83 -2.45
C SER A 60 3.48 -10.80 -1.26
N ARG A 61 3.86 -12.06 -1.54
CA ARG A 61 4.15 -13.06 -0.47
C ARG A 61 5.26 -12.63 0.48
N SER A 62 6.13 -11.71 0.08
CA SER A 62 7.25 -11.25 0.91
C SER A 62 6.82 -10.53 2.18
N VAL A 63 5.59 -9.99 2.19
CA VAL A 63 5.06 -9.22 3.33
C VAL A 63 4.25 -10.07 4.30
N LEU A 64 3.96 -11.32 3.96
CA LEU A 64 3.15 -12.25 4.77
C LEU A 64 3.70 -12.46 6.19
N LEU A 65 5.00 -12.27 6.42
CA LEU A 65 5.65 -12.42 7.73
C LEU A 65 5.71 -11.13 8.57
N ALA A 66 5.29 -10.00 8.01
CA ALA A 66 5.47 -8.68 8.60
C ALA A 66 4.19 -8.04 9.15
N VAL A 67 3.03 -8.67 8.92
CA VAL A 67 1.69 -8.18 9.29
C VAL A 67 1.05 -9.15 10.28
#